data_AF-A0A965FPY1-F1
#
_entry.id   AF-A0A965FPY1-F1
#
_cell.length_a   1.000
_cell.length_b   1.000
_cell.length_c   1.000
_cell.angle_alpha   90.00
_cell.angle_beta   90.00
_cell.angle_gamma   90.00
#
_symmetry.space_group_name_H-M   'P 1'
#
loop_
_entity.id
_entity.type
_entity.pdbx_description
1 polymer ?
#
loop_
_entity_poly.entity_id
_entity_poly.type
_entity_poly.pdbx_seq_one_letter_code
_entity_poly.pdbx_strand_id
1 'polypeptide(L)' 'MSVKTESLSQLLSFLDASPTPFHAVDALRNRLNAFGFEELLEQESWKIHPGSKYFVVRGDTS' A
#
# COMPACT_ATOMS: atom_id res chain seq x y z
N MET A 1 -0.79 -19.85 21.08
CA MET A 1 -2.11 -19.20 20.86
C MET A 1 -1.94 -17.69 20.59
N SER A 2 -0.96 -17.27 19.77
CA SER A 2 -0.48 -15.86 19.73
C SER A 2 -0.77 -15.09 18.44
N VAL A 3 -1.10 -15.77 17.35
CA VAL A 3 -1.20 -15.16 15.99
C VAL A 3 -2.38 -14.18 15.87
N LYS A 4 -3.48 -14.40 16.60
CA LYS A 4 -4.68 -13.56 16.52
C LYS A 4 -4.46 -12.13 17.01
N THR A 5 -3.64 -11.95 18.04
CA THR A 5 -3.45 -10.62 18.65
C THR A 5 -2.55 -9.75 17.80
N GLU A 6 -1.49 -10.32 17.20
CA GLU A 6 -0.55 -9.59 16.37
C GLU A 6 -1.22 -9.00 15.11
N SER A 7 -2.06 -9.79 14.44
CA SER A 7 -2.82 -9.32 13.27
C SER A 7 -3.82 -8.21 13.64
N LEU A 8 -4.42 -8.27 14.82
CA LEU A 8 -5.35 -7.23 15.29
C LEU A 8 -4.61 -5.94 15.61
N SER A 9 -3.49 -6.01 16.33
CA SER A 9 -2.67 -4.82 16.63
C SER A 9 -2.19 -4.13 15.36
N GLN A 10 -1.74 -4.89 14.36
CA GLN A 10 -1.33 -4.33 13.05
C GLN A 10 -2.50 -3.64 12.32
N LEU A 11 -3.71 -4.21 12.38
CA LEU A 11 -4.89 -3.59 11.80
C LEU A 11 -5.25 -2.30 12.53
N LEU A 12 -5.28 -2.31 13.86
CA LEU A 12 -5.60 -1.11 14.66
C LEU A 12 -4.59 0.02 14.40
N SER A 13 -3.28 -0.29 14.38
CA SER A 13 -2.27 0.71 14.03
C SER A 13 -2.44 1.28 12.62
N PHE A 14 -2.86 0.45 11.65
CA PHE A 14 -3.17 0.95 10.31
C PHE A 14 -4.37 1.89 10.32
N LEU A 15 -5.44 1.55 11.05
CA LEU A 15 -6.63 2.39 11.16
C LEU A 15 -6.33 3.72 11.86
N ASP A 16 -5.58 3.69 12.96
CA ASP A 16 -5.19 4.90 13.71
C ASP A 16 -4.33 5.84 12.86
N ALA A 17 -3.46 5.29 12.01
CA ALA A 17 -2.62 6.06 11.09
C ALA A 17 -3.37 6.55 9.83
N SER A 18 -4.60 6.08 9.59
CA SER A 18 -5.34 6.30 8.34
C SER A 18 -6.69 7.02 8.54
N PRO A 19 -6.71 8.24 9.11
CA PRO A 19 -7.97 8.93 9.42
C PRO A 19 -8.76 9.40 8.19
N THR A 20 -8.14 9.44 7.01
CA THR A 20 -8.80 9.77 5.74
C THR A 20 -8.35 8.79 4.65
N PRO A 21 -9.09 8.70 3.52
CA PRO A 21 -8.69 7.86 2.38
C PRO A 21 -7.28 8.18 1.87
N PHE A 22 -6.88 9.46 1.89
CA PHE A 22 -5.53 9.90 1.52
C PHE A 22 -4.44 9.27 2.40
N HIS A 23 -4.63 9.27 3.72
CA HIS A 23 -3.69 8.64 4.65
C HIS A 23 -3.67 7.11 4.48
N ALA A 24 -4.83 6.49 4.20
CA ALA A 24 -4.90 5.06 3.95
C ALA A 24 -4.09 4.66 2.71
N VAL A 25 -4.22 5.40 1.62
CA VAL A 25 -3.44 5.19 0.39
C VAL A 25 -1.95 5.41 0.63
N ASP A 26 -1.57 6.48 1.34
CA ASP A 26 -0.16 6.74 1.64
C ASP A 26 0.46 5.64 2.51
N ALA A 27 -0.28 5.15 3.52
CA ALA A 27 0.15 4.03 4.35
C ALA A 27 0.31 2.73 3.53
N LEU A 28 -0.59 2.47 2.59
CA LEU A 28 -0.50 1.32 1.68
C LEU A 28 0.64 1.47 0.68
N ARG A 29 0.85 2.65 0.09
CA ARG A 29 1.99 2.98 -0.78
C ARG A 29 3.30 2.66 -0.06
N ASN A 30 3.48 3.18 1.15
CA ASN A 30 4.67 2.93 1.96
C ASN A 30 4.88 1.44 2.25
N ARG A 31 3.81 0.71 2.57
CA ARG A 31 3.88 -0.73 2.82
C ARG A 31 4.24 -1.50 1.56
N LEU A 32 3.59 -1.23 0.42
CA LEU A 32 3.85 -1.88 -0.86
C LEU A 32 5.29 -1.65 -1.31
N ASN A 33 5.78 -0.41 -1.20
CA ASN A 33 7.18 -0.06 -1.45
C ASN A 33 8.14 -0.88 -0.58
N ALA A 34 7.86 -1.01 0.72
CA ALA A 34 8.66 -1.84 1.63
C ALA A 34 8.66 -3.34 1.27
N PHE A 35 7.60 -3.84 0.62
CA PHE A 35 7.54 -5.19 0.09
C PHE A 35 8.11 -5.32 -1.34
N GLY A 36 8.70 -4.26 -1.90
CA GLY A 36 9.32 -4.28 -3.23
C GLY A 36 8.32 -4.26 -4.38
N PHE A 37 7.18 -3.58 -4.20
CA PHE A 37 6.36 -3.14 -5.32
C PHE A 37 6.89 -1.80 -5.85
N GLU A 38 6.70 -1.56 -7.14
CA GLU A 38 7.01 -0.30 -7.82
C GLU A 38 5.73 0.48 -8.11
N GLU A 39 5.68 1.77 -7.74
CA GLU A 39 4.60 2.67 -8.12
C GLU A 39 4.76 3.08 -9.60
N LEU A 40 3.71 2.88 -10.38
CA LEU A 40 3.65 3.31 -11.78
C LEU A 40 2.82 4.59 -11.88
N LEU A 41 3.29 5.53 -12.69
CA LEU A 41 2.55 6.75 -13.01
C LEU A 41 1.63 6.51 -14.20
N GLU A 42 0.33 6.77 -14.05
CA GLU A 42 -0.68 6.54 -15.10
C GLU A 42 -0.43 7.35 -16.39
N GLN A 43 0.36 8.42 -16.30
CA GLN A 43 0.70 9.29 -17.44
C GLN A 43 1.90 8.80 -18.25
N GLU A 44 2.62 7.78 -17.77
CA GLU A 44 3.83 7.27 -18.40
C GLU A 44 3.57 5.96 -19.16
N SER A 45 4.42 5.68 -20.16
CA SER A 45 4.42 4.37 -20.81
C SER A 45 5.07 3.33 -19.90
N TRP A 46 4.32 2.31 -19.50
CA TRP A 46 4.83 1.29 -18.58
C TRP A 46 5.67 0.23 -19.29
N LYS A 47 6.78 -0.16 -18.67
CA LYS A 47 7.59 -1.32 -19.06
C LYS A 47 7.42 -2.42 -18.02
N ILE A 48 6.48 -3.32 -18.26
CA ILE A 48 6.12 -4.37 -17.31
C ILE A 48 6.97 -5.61 -17.55
N HIS A 49 7.56 -6.13 -16.47
CA HIS A 49 8.37 -7.34 -16.49
C HIS A 49 7.66 -8.51 -15.76
N PRO A 50 7.66 -9.73 -16.33
CA PRO A 50 7.12 -10.90 -15.65
C PRO A 50 7.75 -11.12 -14.26
N GLY A 51 6.93 -11.45 -13.27
CA GLY A 51 7.37 -11.70 -11.90
C GLY A 51 7.68 -10.44 -11.07
N SER A 52 7.59 -9.26 -11.67
CA SER A 52 7.68 -7.98 -10.93
C SER A 52 6.33 -7.59 -10.33
N LYS A 53 6.35 -6.64 -9.39
CA LYS A 53 5.18 -6.23 -8.60
C LYS A 53 4.99 -4.73 -8.75
N TYR A 54 3.77 -4.32 -9.11
CA TYR A 54 3.47 -2.92 -9.41
C TYR A 54 2.17 -2.50 -8.75
N PHE A 55 2.02 -1.22 -8.48
CA PHE A 55 0.74 -0.60 -8.15
C PHE A 55 0.65 0.79 -8.79
N VAL A 56 -0.55 1.36 -8.79
CA VAL A 56 -0.81 2.74 -9.18
C VAL A 56 -1.57 3.41 -8.05
N VAL A 57 -1.44 4.72 -7.95
CA VAL A 57 -2.31 5.54 -7.10
C VAL A 57 -3.05 6.52 -7.99
N ARG A 58 -4.37 6.53 -7.89
CA ARG A 58 -5.25 7.42 -8.65
C ARG A 58 -5.94 8.40 -7.71
N GLY A 59 -5.73 9.69 -7.98
CA GLY A 59 -6.34 10.79 -7.23
C GLY A 59 -6.07 10.73 -5.72
N ASP A 60 -4.95 10.14 -5.33
CA ASP A 60 -4.48 9.95 -3.95
C ASP A 60 -5.46 9.24 -3.00
N THR A 61 -6.51 8.60 -3.53
CA THR A 61 -7.58 7.98 -2.73
C THR A 61 -7.90 6.54 -3.14
N SER A 62 -7.26 6.03 -4.19
CA SER A 62 -7.35 4.63 -4.64
C SER A 62 -6.04 4.11 -5.19
#